data_AF-A0A1J0U0E0-F1
#
_entry.id   AF-A0A1J0U0E0-F1
#
_cell.length_a   1.000
_cell.length_b   1.000
_cell.length_c   1.000
_cell.angle_alpha   90.00
_cell.angle_beta   90.00
_cell.angle_gamma   90.00
#
_symmetry.space_group_name_H-M   'P 1'
#
loop_
_entity.id
_entity.type
_entity.pdbx_description
1 polymer ?
#
loop_
_entity_poly.entity_id
_entity_poly.type
_entity_poly.pdbx_seq_one_letter_code
_entity_poly.pdbx_strand_id
1 'polypeptide(L)'
;MKVIKKDNKSGVTDNNWEHLPPEVQNDLEFHASRTVFWKSFLFLIIEAVGPFLLLFFLTSPDLNFTRHYDVGAGIGFGLAMVLGVFLLTCAGFWLKFHQADQFTYTITLSWTLYGIYLTGYWWGWDKILYRCLVALLFLLLAIFFGTFIAVWMRNLRGYLQMKKTSPQELAIDAKKKKEKDEEQVPPSSTLGP
;
A
#
# COMPACT_ATOMS: atom_id res chain seq x y z
N MET A 1 8.81 27.23 -46.75
CA MET A 1 9.24 26.77 -45.41
C MET A 1 8.00 26.75 -44.52
N LYS A 2 7.42 25.57 -44.27
CA LYS A 2 6.12 25.41 -43.60
C LYS A 2 6.39 25.12 -42.12
N VAL A 3 6.07 26.08 -41.25
CA VAL A 3 6.21 25.95 -39.80
C VAL A 3 5.09 25.02 -39.30
N ILE A 4 5.45 23.80 -38.90
CA ILE A 4 4.52 22.89 -38.23
C ILE A 4 4.38 23.38 -36.80
N LYS A 5 3.20 23.91 -36.46
CA LYS A 5 2.80 24.20 -35.08
C LYS A 5 2.76 22.89 -34.30
N LYS A 6 3.55 22.81 -33.22
CA LYS A 6 3.52 21.73 -32.25
C LYS A 6 2.32 21.99 -31.33
N ASP A 7 1.17 21.41 -31.67
CA ASP A 7 0.03 21.38 -30.75
C ASP A 7 0.35 20.42 -29.61
N ASN A 8 0.61 21.02 -28.46
CA ASN A 8 0.80 20.35 -27.18
C ASN A 8 -0.57 19.80 -26.72
N LYS A 9 -0.92 18.58 -27.15
CA LYS A 9 -2.06 17.85 -26.56
C LYS A 9 -1.60 17.13 -25.30
N SER A 10 -1.74 17.80 -24.18
CA SER A 10 -1.92 17.17 -22.87
C SER A 10 -3.21 16.35 -22.90
N GLY A 11 -3.12 15.04 -23.10
CA GLY A 11 -4.31 14.19 -23.12
C GLY A 11 -4.12 12.77 -23.65
N VAL A 12 -2.92 12.18 -23.49
CA VAL A 12 -2.72 10.75 -23.78
C VAL A 12 -2.55 10.02 -22.46
N THR A 13 -3.66 9.64 -21.86
CA THR A 13 -3.75 8.53 -20.91
C THR A 13 -4.04 7.22 -21.64
N ASP A 14 -3.45 7.03 -22.82
CA ASP A 14 -3.38 5.71 -23.44
C ASP A 14 -2.02 5.12 -23.10
N ASN A 15 -2.00 4.32 -22.06
CA ASN A 15 -0.91 3.39 -21.71
C ASN A 15 -0.84 2.28 -22.78
N ASN A 16 -0.74 2.64 -24.06
CA ASN A 16 -0.74 1.68 -25.15
C ASN A 16 0.68 1.14 -25.35
N TRP A 17 1.12 0.34 -24.37
CA TRP A 17 2.43 -0.31 -24.34
C TRP A 17 2.51 -1.52 -25.28
N GLU A 18 1.44 -1.83 -26.01
CA GLU A 18 1.32 -3.01 -26.89
C GLU A 18 2.42 -3.11 -27.95
N HIS A 19 3.05 -1.98 -28.29
CA HIS A 19 4.13 -1.89 -29.27
C HIS A 19 5.52 -2.27 -28.73
N LEU A 20 5.68 -2.42 -27.41
CA LEU A 20 6.95 -2.79 -26.80
C LEU A 20 7.14 -4.32 -26.80
N PRO A 21 8.39 -4.82 -26.82
CA PRO A 21 8.65 -6.24 -26.62
C PRO A 21 8.00 -6.75 -25.32
N PRO A 22 7.48 -8.00 -25.30
CA PRO A 22 6.74 -8.54 -24.15
C PRO A 22 7.56 -8.56 -22.85
N GLU A 23 8.88 -8.69 -22.95
CA GLU A 23 9.81 -8.58 -21.82
C GLU A 23 9.76 -7.18 -21.18
N VAL A 24 9.77 -6.13 -22.00
CA VAL A 24 9.73 -4.74 -21.54
C VAL A 24 8.34 -4.38 -20.98
N GLN A 25 7.27 -4.95 -21.54
CA GLN A 25 5.91 -4.77 -21.01
C GLN A 25 5.78 -5.39 -19.61
N ASN A 26 6.27 -6.61 -19.42
CA ASN A 26 6.25 -7.27 -18.12
C ASN A 26 7.03 -6.48 -17.06
N ASP A 27 8.20 -5.93 -17.42
CA ASP A 27 8.98 -5.09 -16.51
C ASP A 27 8.23 -3.79 -16.15
N LEU A 28 7.61 -3.13 -17.12
CA LEU A 28 6.83 -1.92 -16.89
C LEU A 28 5.62 -2.17 -16.00
N GLU A 29 4.88 -3.26 -16.23
CA GLU A 29 3.75 -3.67 -15.38
C GLU A 29 4.19 -4.00 -13.96
N PHE A 30 5.32 -4.70 -13.83
CA PHE A 30 5.91 -5.02 -12.55
C PHE A 30 6.31 -3.77 -11.77
N HIS A 31 6.93 -2.80 -12.42
CA HIS A 31 7.28 -1.51 -11.80
C HIS A 31 6.05 -0.67 -11.46
N ALA A 32 5.01 -0.68 -12.30
CA ALA A 32 3.76 0.03 -12.05
C ALA A 32 2.98 -0.54 -10.84
N SER A 33 3.16 -1.83 -10.54
CA SER A 33 2.51 -2.51 -9.41
C SER A 33 3.12 -2.21 -8.04
N ARG A 34 4.28 -1.55 -8.00
CA ARG A 34 5.08 -1.30 -6.80
C ARG A 34 5.12 0.18 -6.43
N THR A 35 5.40 0.44 -5.15
CA THR A 35 5.63 1.80 -4.69
C THR A 35 7.04 2.23 -5.09
N VAL A 36 7.19 3.45 -5.61
CA VAL A 36 8.52 4.01 -5.95
C VAL A 36 9.40 3.98 -4.70
N PHE A 37 10.63 3.48 -4.82
CA PHE A 37 11.53 3.23 -3.70
C PHE A 37 11.61 4.39 -2.68
N TRP A 38 11.86 5.63 -3.15
CA TRP A 38 11.97 6.80 -2.28
C TRP A 38 10.68 7.09 -1.50
N LYS A 39 9.53 6.84 -2.12
CA LYS A 39 8.23 6.97 -1.49
C LYS A 39 8.05 5.90 -0.43
N SER A 40 8.36 4.64 -0.75
CA SER A 40 8.31 3.53 0.20
C SER A 40 9.21 3.77 1.41
N PHE A 41 10.42 4.28 1.18
CA PHE A 41 11.39 4.61 2.22
C PHE A 41 10.85 5.71 3.16
N LEU A 42 10.27 6.78 2.60
CA LEU A 42 9.67 7.85 3.40
C LEU A 42 8.51 7.32 4.27
N PHE A 43 7.61 6.51 3.69
CA PHE A 43 6.54 5.86 4.46
C PHE A 43 7.10 4.90 5.50
N LEU A 44 8.22 4.22 5.24
CA LEU A 44 8.86 3.36 6.23
C LEU A 44 9.30 4.15 7.46
N ILE A 45 9.87 5.34 7.24
CA ILE A 45 10.28 6.23 8.32
C ILE A 45 9.06 6.70 9.10
N ILE A 46 8.03 7.20 8.41
CA ILE A 46 6.85 7.80 9.06
C ILE A 46 6.00 6.74 9.76
N GLU A 47 5.80 5.58 9.14
CA GLU A 47 4.84 4.57 9.62
C GLU A 47 5.47 3.57 10.58
N ALA A 48 6.76 3.25 10.46
CA ALA A 48 7.40 2.25 11.31
C ALA A 48 8.47 2.83 12.23
N VAL A 49 9.47 3.54 11.68
CA VAL A 49 10.61 4.03 12.48
C VAL A 49 10.16 5.12 13.46
N GLY A 50 9.35 6.07 13.02
CA GLY A 50 8.85 7.18 13.83
C GLY A 50 8.07 6.71 15.06
N PRO A 51 7.02 5.88 14.90
CA PRO A 51 6.27 5.31 16.04
C PRO A 51 7.15 4.48 16.98
N PHE A 52 8.11 3.72 16.44
CA PHE A 52 9.07 3.00 17.26
C PHE A 52 9.95 3.93 18.09
N LEU A 53 10.55 4.98 17.48
CA LEU A 53 11.39 5.93 18.20
C LEU A 53 10.59 6.66 19.28
N LEU A 54 9.35 7.04 18.97
CA LEU A 54 8.45 7.64 19.95
C LEU A 54 8.22 6.70 21.14
N LEU A 55 7.89 5.44 20.88
CA LEU A 55 7.73 4.43 21.93
C LEU A 55 9.04 4.25 22.73
N PHE A 56 10.15 4.02 22.03
CA PHE A 56 11.45 3.79 22.63
C PHE A 56 11.87 4.93 23.56
N PHE A 57 11.74 6.19 23.13
CA PHE A 57 12.07 7.36 23.95
C PHE A 57 11.10 7.64 25.10
N LEU A 58 9.93 7.00 25.15
CA LEU A 58 8.96 7.22 26.22
C LEU A 58 8.99 6.11 27.27
N THR A 59 9.23 4.86 26.86
CA THR A 59 9.00 3.68 27.70
C THR A 59 10.17 2.71 27.76
N SER A 60 11.22 2.89 26.94
CA SER A 60 12.30 1.92 26.87
C SER A 60 13.07 1.82 28.19
N PRO A 61 13.30 0.60 28.71
CA PRO A 61 14.14 0.39 29.89
C PRO A 61 15.61 0.71 29.66
N ASP A 62 16.03 0.82 28.40
CA ASP A 62 17.41 1.11 28.01
C ASP A 62 17.83 2.57 28.27
N LEU A 63 16.88 3.45 28.59
CA LEU A 63 17.11 4.88 28.72
C LEU A 63 16.90 5.32 30.17
N ASN A 64 17.87 6.03 30.73
CA ASN A 64 17.82 6.44 32.15
C ASN A 64 16.78 7.53 32.45
N PHE A 65 16.26 8.23 31.43
CA PHE A 65 15.33 9.35 31.59
C PHE A 65 13.86 8.97 31.36
N THR A 66 13.59 7.73 30.96
CA THR A 66 12.23 7.27 30.62
C THR A 66 11.54 6.68 31.83
N ARG A 67 10.22 6.54 31.74
CA ARG A 67 9.47 5.84 32.77
C ARG A 67 9.59 4.34 32.54
N HIS A 68 10.17 3.65 33.50
CA HIS A 68 10.25 2.19 33.48
C HIS A 68 8.89 1.60 33.85
N TYR A 69 8.37 0.81 32.93
CA TYR A 69 7.18 0.00 33.14
C TYR A 69 7.59 -1.46 33.35
N ASP A 70 6.69 -2.24 33.93
CA ASP A 70 6.86 -3.68 34.00
C ASP A 70 6.83 -4.29 32.58
N VAL A 71 7.32 -5.52 32.49
CA VAL A 71 7.42 -6.24 31.21
C VAL A 71 6.05 -6.42 30.54
N GLY A 72 4.97 -6.60 31.32
CA GLY A 72 3.62 -6.77 30.82
C GLY A 72 3.10 -5.52 30.11
N ALA A 73 3.25 -4.35 30.74
CA ALA A 73 2.94 -3.07 30.11
C ALA A 73 3.85 -2.80 28.89
N GLY A 74 5.14 -3.15 28.97
CA GLY A 74 6.07 -3.08 27.85
C GLY A 74 5.57 -3.85 26.62
N ILE A 75 5.19 -5.13 26.80
CA ILE A 75 4.57 -5.96 25.76
C ILE A 75 3.34 -5.26 25.17
N GLY A 76 2.45 -4.76 26.04
CA GLY A 76 1.24 -4.06 25.63
C GLY A 76 1.51 -2.86 24.74
N PHE A 77 2.46 -1.99 25.11
CA PHE A 77 2.81 -0.82 24.30
C PHE A 77 3.45 -1.21 22.95
N GLY A 78 4.30 -2.23 22.94
CA GLY A 78 4.90 -2.72 21.71
C GLY A 78 3.88 -3.32 20.74
N LEU A 79 2.92 -4.11 21.25
CA LEU A 79 1.81 -4.63 20.44
C LEU A 79 0.88 -3.51 19.94
N ALA A 80 0.59 -2.51 20.79
CA ALA A 80 -0.19 -1.34 20.40
C ALA A 80 0.52 -0.54 19.30
N MET A 81 1.85 -0.41 19.36
CA MET A 81 2.64 0.20 18.29
C MET A 81 2.52 -0.60 16.99
N VAL A 82 2.76 -1.92 17.00
CA VAL A 82 2.63 -2.76 15.80
C VAL A 82 1.23 -2.67 15.19
N LEU A 83 0.19 -2.70 16.02
CA LEU A 83 -1.20 -2.52 15.56
C LEU A 83 -1.41 -1.12 14.97
N GLY A 84 -0.89 -0.08 15.61
CA GLY A 84 -0.95 1.30 15.13
C GLY A 84 -0.28 1.47 13.77
N VAL A 85 0.92 0.90 13.59
CA VAL A 85 1.63 0.86 12.29
C VAL A 85 0.78 0.17 11.24
N PHE A 86 0.24 -1.01 11.54
CA PHE A 86 -0.62 -1.75 10.62
C PHE A 86 -1.86 -0.93 10.20
N LEU A 87 -2.53 -0.28 11.14
CA LEU A 87 -3.69 0.58 10.84
C LEU A 87 -3.31 1.80 10.01
N LEU A 88 -2.15 2.41 10.28
CA LEU A 88 -1.64 3.55 9.52
C LEU A 88 -1.30 3.13 8.08
N THR A 89 -0.64 1.99 7.88
CA THR A 89 -0.38 1.43 6.55
C THR A 89 -1.67 1.06 5.81
N CYS A 90 -2.68 0.54 6.53
CA CYS A 90 -4.02 0.37 5.96
C CYS A 90 -4.59 1.71 5.47
N ALA A 91 -4.58 2.74 6.31
CA ALA A 91 -5.06 4.06 5.92
C ALA A 91 -4.31 4.62 4.71
N GLY A 92 -2.98 4.52 4.68
CA GLY A 92 -2.14 4.92 3.56
C GLY A 92 -2.46 4.16 2.27
N PHE A 93 -2.72 2.86 2.37
CA PHE A 93 -3.13 2.04 1.24
C PHE A 93 -4.50 2.44 0.69
N TRP A 94 -5.49 2.65 1.56
CA TRP A 94 -6.84 3.08 1.16
C TRP A 94 -6.84 4.47 0.52
N LEU A 95 -6.01 5.39 1.04
CA LEU A 95 -5.80 6.73 0.48
C LEU A 95 -4.91 6.73 -0.76
N LYS A 96 -4.45 5.55 -1.22
CA LYS A 96 -3.57 5.36 -2.39
C LYS A 96 -2.23 6.08 -2.28
N PHE A 97 -1.75 6.29 -1.06
CA PHE A 97 -0.43 6.85 -0.82
C PHE A 97 0.68 5.86 -1.19
N HIS A 98 0.45 4.56 -1.05
CA HIS A 98 1.39 3.52 -1.47
C HIS A 98 0.62 2.27 -1.95
N GLN A 99 1.33 1.34 -2.59
CA GLN A 99 0.80 0.05 -3.03
C GLN A 99 0.90 -0.99 -1.90
N ALA A 100 0.46 -2.21 -2.19
CA ALA A 100 0.35 -3.29 -1.19
C ALA A 100 1.72 -3.86 -0.75
N ASP A 101 2.78 -3.61 -1.51
CA ASP A 101 4.16 -3.98 -1.14
C ASP A 101 4.60 -3.34 0.19
N GLN A 102 4.07 -2.16 0.51
CA GLN A 102 4.36 -1.45 1.75
C GLN A 102 4.00 -2.24 3.01
N PHE A 103 2.98 -3.11 2.96
CA PHE A 103 2.63 -3.99 4.09
C PHE A 103 3.78 -4.92 4.45
N THR A 104 4.46 -5.49 3.45
CA THR A 104 5.62 -6.36 3.72
C THR A 104 6.69 -5.59 4.47
N TYR A 105 7.02 -4.39 4.02
CA TYR A 105 8.12 -3.61 4.61
C TYR A 105 7.78 -3.11 6.01
N THR A 106 6.58 -2.54 6.19
CA THR A 106 6.13 -1.96 7.46
C THR A 106 5.93 -3.03 8.53
N ILE A 107 5.24 -4.14 8.21
CA ILE A 107 5.05 -5.27 9.14
C ILE A 107 6.40 -5.87 9.52
N THR A 108 7.27 -6.15 8.53
CA THR A 108 8.59 -6.74 8.81
C THR A 108 9.40 -5.84 9.74
N LEU A 109 9.47 -4.55 9.43
CA LEU A 109 10.24 -3.62 10.23
C LEU A 109 9.62 -3.40 11.62
N SER A 110 8.30 -3.23 11.73
CA SER A 110 7.64 -3.01 13.02
C SER A 110 7.82 -4.18 13.98
N TRP A 111 7.73 -5.42 13.49
CA TRP A 111 7.96 -6.61 14.30
C TRP A 111 9.44 -6.79 14.67
N THR A 112 10.36 -6.47 13.76
CA THR A 112 11.81 -6.49 14.05
C THR A 112 12.15 -5.49 15.16
N LEU A 113 11.66 -4.25 15.03
CA LEU A 113 11.84 -3.20 16.02
C LEU A 113 11.15 -3.53 17.34
N TYR A 114 9.97 -4.15 17.30
CA TYR A 114 9.31 -4.69 18.49
C TYR A 114 10.17 -5.73 19.19
N GLY A 115 10.82 -6.66 18.47
CA GLY A 115 11.75 -7.61 19.06
C GLY A 115 12.94 -6.94 19.77
N ILE A 116 13.53 -5.90 19.18
CA ILE A 116 14.61 -5.12 19.79
C ILE A 116 14.12 -4.42 21.06
N TYR A 117 12.96 -3.76 20.99
CA TYR A 117 12.34 -3.07 22.13
C TYR A 117 12.02 -4.04 23.27
N LEU A 118 11.37 -5.15 22.93
CA LEU A 118 10.92 -6.16 23.87
C LEU A 118 12.11 -6.70 24.65
N THR A 119 13.18 -7.12 23.96
CA THR A 119 14.37 -7.68 24.62
C THR A 119 15.07 -6.73 25.59
N GLY A 120 14.84 -5.42 25.52
CA GLY A 120 15.37 -4.45 26.50
C GLY A 120 14.81 -4.64 27.90
N TYR A 121 13.61 -5.21 28.01
CA TYR A 121 12.99 -5.51 29.30
C TYR A 121 13.61 -6.73 30.00
N TRP A 122 14.27 -7.62 29.25
CA TRP A 122 14.92 -8.81 29.82
C TRP A 122 16.44 -8.65 29.92
N TRP A 123 17.04 -7.93 28.97
CA TRP A 123 18.49 -7.87 28.81
C TRP A 123 18.98 -6.45 28.54
N GLY A 124 20.03 -6.07 29.27
CA GLY A 124 20.77 -4.85 29.00
C GLY A 124 21.59 -4.91 27.71
N TRP A 125 22.30 -3.82 27.44
CA TRP A 125 23.16 -3.66 26.25
C TRP A 125 24.34 -4.64 26.20
N ASP A 126 24.72 -5.22 27.33
CA ASP A 126 25.76 -6.25 27.43
C ASP A 126 25.44 -7.49 26.58
N LYS A 127 24.15 -7.75 26.31
CA LYS A 127 23.67 -8.91 25.55
C LYS A 127 23.13 -8.53 24.16
N ILE A 128 23.65 -7.46 23.56
CA ILE A 128 23.17 -6.95 22.26
C ILE A 128 23.11 -8.03 21.16
N LEU A 129 24.06 -8.97 21.13
CA LEU A 129 24.07 -10.07 20.17
C LEU A 129 22.79 -10.94 20.27
N TYR A 130 22.38 -11.28 21.50
CA TYR A 130 21.16 -12.06 21.74
C TYR A 130 19.90 -11.26 21.36
N ARG A 131 19.90 -9.95 21.61
CA ARG A 131 18.81 -9.05 21.20
C ARG A 131 18.66 -9.03 19.67
N CYS A 132 19.77 -8.94 18.95
CA CYS A 132 19.80 -9.02 17.49
C CYS A 132 19.31 -10.38 16.96
N LEU A 133 19.67 -11.48 17.63
CA LEU A 133 19.23 -12.82 17.22
C LEU A 133 17.72 -13.02 17.40
N VAL A 134 17.15 -12.52 18.51
CA VAL A 134 15.69 -12.51 18.70
C VAL A 134 15.01 -11.61 17.68
N ALA A 135 15.55 -10.41 17.42
CA ALA A 135 15.02 -9.52 16.38
C ALA A 135 15.04 -10.16 14.99
N LEU A 136 16.06 -10.96 14.68
CA LEU A 136 16.14 -11.75 13.44
C LEU A 136 15.02 -12.80 13.37
N LEU A 137 14.70 -13.47 14.47
CA LEU A 137 13.57 -14.42 14.50
C LEU A 137 12.23 -13.69 14.21
N PHE A 138 12.03 -12.52 14.82
CA PHE A 138 10.86 -11.69 14.53
C PHE A 138 10.83 -11.25 13.05
N LEU A 139 11.97 -10.85 12.49
CA LEU A 139 12.11 -10.48 11.08
C LEU A 139 11.68 -11.63 10.16
N LEU A 140 12.20 -12.84 10.37
CA LEU A 140 11.90 -14.00 9.53
C LEU A 140 10.40 -14.36 9.58
N LEU A 141 9.80 -14.37 10.77
CA LEU A 141 8.36 -14.61 10.93
C LEU A 141 7.53 -13.49 10.27
N ALA A 142 7.93 -12.23 10.47
CA ALA A 142 7.19 -11.09 9.98
C ALA A 142 7.26 -10.94 8.45
N ILE A 143 8.33 -11.39 7.79
CA ILE A 143 8.39 -11.46 6.31
C ILE A 143 7.26 -12.35 5.78
N PHE A 144 7.06 -13.53 6.38
CA PHE A 144 5.99 -14.45 5.96
C PHE A 144 4.61 -13.80 6.12
N PHE A 145 4.30 -13.22 7.28
CA PHE A 145 3.02 -12.55 7.50
C PHE A 145 2.85 -11.30 6.63
N GLY A 146 3.90 -10.49 6.49
CA GLY A 146 3.88 -9.26 5.69
C GLY A 146 3.59 -9.54 4.22
N THR A 147 4.25 -10.54 3.65
CA THR A 147 4.00 -10.98 2.26
C THR A 147 2.59 -11.54 2.08
N PHE A 148 2.10 -12.35 3.02
CA PHE A 148 0.73 -12.86 3.00
C PHE A 148 -0.31 -11.72 2.99
N ILE A 149 -0.16 -10.75 3.89
CA ILE A 149 -1.05 -9.58 3.96
C ILE A 149 -0.97 -8.77 2.67
N ALA A 150 0.22 -8.53 2.11
CA ALA A 150 0.38 -7.78 0.86
C ALA A 150 -0.36 -8.44 -0.31
N VAL A 151 -0.28 -9.77 -0.43
CA VAL A 151 -1.02 -10.54 -1.45
C VAL A 151 -2.53 -10.44 -1.21
N TRP A 152 -2.96 -10.62 0.03
CA TRP A 152 -4.39 -10.52 0.37
C TRP A 152 -4.97 -9.14 0.07
N MET A 153 -4.28 -8.07 0.43
CA MET A 153 -4.71 -6.68 0.16
C MET A 153 -4.78 -6.38 -1.33
N ARG A 154 -3.84 -6.92 -2.13
CA ARG A 154 -3.89 -6.82 -3.60
C ARG A 154 -5.13 -7.51 -4.17
N ASN A 155 -5.42 -8.72 -3.72
CA ASN A 155 -6.59 -9.48 -4.16
C ASN A 155 -7.91 -8.82 -3.75
N LEU A 156 -7.99 -8.30 -2.52
CA LEU A 156 -9.15 -7.59 -2.02
C LEU A 156 -9.43 -6.32 -2.85
N ARG A 157 -8.40 -5.55 -3.17
CA ARG A 157 -8.52 -4.38 -4.05
C ARG A 157 -9.02 -4.77 -5.44
N GLY A 158 -8.48 -5.83 -6.03
CA GLY A 158 -8.93 -6.34 -7.33
C GLY A 158 -10.41 -6.73 -7.32
N TYR A 159 -10.84 -7.45 -6.28
CA TYR A 159 -12.24 -7.81 -6.09
C TYR A 159 -13.17 -6.59 -5.98
N LEU A 160 -12.78 -5.58 -5.19
CA LEU A 160 -13.57 -4.36 -5.02
C LEU A 160 -13.67 -3.53 -6.31
N GLN A 161 -12.60 -3.53 -7.12
CA GLN A 161 -12.61 -2.85 -8.42
C GLN A 161 -13.55 -3.54 -9.40
N MET A 162 -13.49 -4.87 -9.52
CA MET A 162 -14.42 -5.63 -10.38
C MET A 162 -15.89 -5.39 -10.00
N LYS A 163 -16.19 -5.37 -8.70
CA LYS A 163 -17.55 -5.08 -8.21
C LYS A 163 -18.02 -3.65 -8.53
N LYS A 164 -17.10 -2.68 -8.65
CA LYS A 164 -17.44 -1.30 -9.02
C LYS A 164 -17.62 -1.12 -10.53
N THR A 165 -16.86 -1.87 -11.33
CA THR A 165 -16.91 -1.80 -12.79
C THR A 165 -18.15 -2.49 -13.35
N SER A 166 -18.57 -3.64 -12.81
CA SER A 166 -19.75 -4.39 -13.29
C SER A 166 -21.06 -3.55 -13.34
N PRO A 167 -21.41 -2.73 -12.33
CA PRO A 167 -22.55 -1.81 -12.42
C PRO A 167 -22.37 -0.69 -13.46
N GLN A 168 -21.15 -0.23 -13.70
CA GLN A 168 -20.86 0.83 -14.68
C GLN A 168 -20.90 0.30 -16.11
N GLU A 169 -20.36 -0.89 -16.36
CA GLU A 169 -20.46 -1.58 -17.65
C GLU A 169 -21.92 -1.88 -17.99
N LEU A 170 -22.70 -2.39 -17.04
CA LEU A 170 -24.14 -2.60 -17.20
C LEU A 170 -24.89 -1.29 -17.51
N ALA A 171 -24.49 -0.17 -16.89
CA ALA A 171 -25.09 1.14 -17.16
C ALA A 171 -24.71 1.69 -18.55
N ILE A 172 -23.48 1.46 -19.01
CA ILE A 172 -23.00 1.87 -20.34
C ILE A 172 -23.69 1.05 -21.43
N ASP A 173 -23.82 -0.26 -21.24
CA ASP A 173 -24.51 -1.15 -22.18
C ASP A 173 -26.01 -0.84 -22.27
N ALA A 174 -26.67 -0.54 -21.14
CA ALA A 174 -28.05 -0.08 -21.13
C ALA A 174 -28.24 1.25 -21.88
N LYS A 175 -27.25 2.15 -21.81
CA LYS A 175 -27.29 3.45 -22.49
C LYS A 175 -27.09 3.29 -24.01
N LYS A 176 -26.11 2.47 -24.43
CA LYS A 176 -25.90 2.12 -25.85
C LYS A 176 -27.10 1.43 -26.49
N LYS A 177 -27.83 0.61 -25.72
CA LYS A 177 -29.07 -0.03 -26.20
C LYS A 177 -30.18 0.98 -26.45
N LYS A 178 -30.38 1.95 -25.54
CA LYS A 178 -31.36 3.04 -25.72
C LYS A 178 -31.05 3.94 -26.92
N GLU A 179 -29.79 4.31 -27.13
CA GLU A 179 -29.39 5.13 -28.29
C GLU A 179 -29.68 4.40 -29.61
N LYS A 180 -29.42 3.10 -29.70
CA LYS A 180 -29.77 2.30 -30.88
C LYS A 180 -31.27 2.18 -31.12
N ASP A 181 -32.06 2.10 -30.05
CA ASP A 181 -33.52 2.00 -30.14
C ASP A 181 -34.16 3.36 -30.53
N GLU A 182 -33.56 4.49 -30.14
CA GLU A 182 -34.00 5.83 -30.54
C GLU A 182 -33.60 6.20 -31.99
N GLU A 183 -32.43 5.75 -32.47
CA GLU A 183 -31.95 6.00 -33.84
C GLU A 183 -32.74 5.19 -34.90
N GLN A 184 -33.50 4.17 -34.49
CA GLN A 184 -34.37 3.37 -35.36
C GLN A 184 -35.81 3.86 -35.48
N VAL A 185 -36.20 4.97 -34.83
CA VAL A 185 -37.54 5.55 -35.01
C VAL A 185 -37.53 6.44 -36.27
N PRO A 186 -38.12 6.00 -37.41
CA PRO A 186 -38.18 6.86 -38.59
C PRO A 186 -39.04 8.10 -38.28
N PRO A 187 -38.73 9.26 -38.89
CA PRO A 187 -39.51 10.47 -38.70
C PRO A 187 -40.96 10.18 -39.09
N SER A 188 -41.85 10.29 -38.11
CA SER A 188 -43.30 10.27 -38.27
C SER A 188 -43.68 11.27 -39.36
N SER A 189 -44.11 10.76 -40.51
CA SER A 189 -44.67 11.57 -41.58
C SER A 189 -46.03 12.10 -41.13
N THR A 190 -46.03 13.28 -40.52
CA THR A 190 -47.24 14.09 -40.36
C THR A 190 -47.69 14.57 -41.75
N LEU A 191 -48.47 13.74 -42.45
CA LEU A 191 -49.38 14.18 -43.49
C LEU A 191 -50.61 14.76 -42.79
N GLY A 192 -50.59 16.07 -42.58
CA GLY A 192 -51.79 16.83 -42.23
C GLY A 192 -52.69 17.00 -43.45
N PRO A 193 -54.02 16.95 -43.27
CA PRO A 193 -55.02 17.00 -44.34
C PRO A 193 -55.09 18.35 -45.08
#